data_AF-A0A816IMV8-F1
#
_entry.id   AF-A0A816IMV8-F1
#
_cell.length_a   1.000
_cell.length_b   1.000
_cell.length_c   1.000
_cell.angle_alpha   90.00
_cell.angle_beta   90.00
_cell.angle_gamma   90.00
#
_symmetry.space_group_name_H-M   'P 1'
#
loop_
_entity.id
_entity.type
_entity.pdbx_description
1 polymer ?
#
loop_
_entity_poly.entity_id
_entity_poly.type
_entity_poly.pdbx_seq_one_letter_code
_entity_poly.pdbx_strand_id
1 'polypeptide(L)'
;MERLTSPPRLMIVSDLDDTMVDHHNDPENLSLLRFSSLWEEAFRHDSLLVFSTGRTLPMYKKLRKERPMLTPDVIITSVGTEIAYGKSMVTDDSWIEIMNHKWDRGIVEEETSKFSELTLQRDCDQRPNKVSFFIDKSKAQEVTKELYQRLEKRGLEIKIIFSGGKALDVLPKGGGKGQALAYLLNKLKAEGRLPVNTLVCGDSGNDTELFTIPNVYGVMVRNSQAELLEWYAENAKDNAKIIHASERCVGGILEAIGHFKLGPNLSPRDVSDLFECKEDNVNPGHEVVMFFLFYERWRRGEVENCDAYIASLKASCHPAAVFVHPSGTEKSLIDTIDELGKYHGDKKDKKFRVWTDQVLATETTHGTWMVKLDKWEQTGNERKCCTTTVRFTSKENEELVWENVQQTWSEESEMKNDSNWII
;
A
#
# COMPACT_ATOMS: atom_id res chain seq x y z
N MET A 1 6.07 -12.97 -5.17
CA MET A 1 6.75 -12.02 -6.08
C MET A 1 6.82 -12.53 -7.52
N GLU A 2 5.92 -13.43 -7.93
CA GLU A 2 6.01 -14.12 -9.22
C GLU A 2 5.79 -13.21 -10.44
N ARG A 3 5.17 -12.04 -10.27
CA ARG A 3 4.96 -11.07 -11.36
C ARG A 3 6.25 -10.43 -11.89
N LEU A 4 7.33 -10.40 -11.09
CA LEU A 4 8.55 -9.69 -11.46
C LEU A 4 9.53 -10.62 -12.19
N THR A 5 9.75 -10.34 -13.47
CA THR A 5 10.70 -11.05 -14.33
C THR A 5 12.09 -10.42 -14.34
N SER A 6 12.21 -9.17 -13.89
CA SER A 6 13.44 -8.39 -13.76
C SER A 6 13.55 -7.79 -12.35
N PRO A 7 14.73 -7.25 -11.97
CA PRO A 7 14.85 -6.44 -10.77
C PRO A 7 13.78 -5.32 -10.75
N PRO A 8 13.08 -5.12 -9.63
CA PRO A 8 12.05 -4.09 -9.54
C PRO A 8 12.65 -2.71 -9.77
N ARG A 9 11.97 -1.87 -10.55
CA ARG A 9 12.43 -0.49 -10.83
C ARG A 9 12.44 0.37 -9.58
N LEU A 10 11.40 0.25 -8.76
CA LEU A 10 11.25 0.95 -7.50
C LEU A 10 10.71 0.00 -6.43
N MET A 11 11.16 0.17 -5.19
CA MET A 11 10.50 -0.39 -4.01
C MET A 11 10.09 0.76 -3.09
N ILE A 12 8.81 0.91 -2.81
CA ILE A 12 8.32 1.85 -1.81
C ILE A 12 8.10 1.11 -0.50
N VAL A 13 8.75 1.57 0.57
CA VAL A 13 8.63 1.05 1.92
C VAL A 13 8.02 2.12 2.80
N SER A 14 6.73 2.02 3.09
CA SER A 14 6.01 3.08 3.80
C SER A 14 5.53 2.60 5.17
N ASP A 15 5.69 3.43 6.19
CA ASP A 15 4.82 3.33 7.35
C ASP A 15 3.35 3.55 6.97
N LEU A 16 2.44 3.09 7.82
CA LEU A 16 1.00 3.21 7.62
C LEU A 16 0.42 4.42 8.33
N ASP A 17 0.58 4.53 9.65
CA ASP A 17 -0.19 5.48 10.44
C ASP A 17 0.45 6.86 10.35
N ASP A 18 -0.31 7.87 9.95
CA ASP A 18 0.20 9.24 9.73
C ASP A 18 1.27 9.36 8.63
N THR A 19 1.57 8.27 7.90
CA THR A 19 2.42 8.27 6.70
C THR A 19 1.60 7.92 5.44
N MET A 20 1.15 6.67 5.29
CA MET A 20 0.28 6.27 4.17
C MET A 20 -1.20 6.61 4.45
N VAL A 21 -1.63 6.53 5.71
CA VAL A 21 -3.01 6.72 6.14
C VAL A 21 -3.09 7.96 7.01
N ASP A 22 -3.84 8.96 6.54
CA ASP A 22 -4.14 10.13 7.34
C ASP A 22 -5.39 9.89 8.21
N HIS A 23 -5.19 9.71 9.52
CA HIS A 23 -6.30 9.46 10.46
C HIS A 23 -7.08 10.70 10.85
N HIS A 24 -6.55 11.89 10.55
CA HIS A 24 -6.98 13.13 11.17
C HIS A 24 -7.61 14.11 10.17
N ASN A 25 -7.12 14.11 8.93
CA ASN A 25 -7.41 15.14 7.95
C ASN A 25 -7.98 14.61 6.63
N ASP A 26 -8.11 13.27 6.46
CA ASP A 26 -8.66 12.66 5.25
C ASP A 26 -9.75 11.60 5.56
N PRO A 27 -10.95 12.04 6.01
CA PRO A 27 -12.05 11.12 6.33
C PRO A 27 -12.59 10.37 5.11
N GLU A 28 -12.33 10.86 3.90
CA GLU A 28 -12.76 10.24 2.64
C GLU A 28 -11.68 9.37 1.98
N ASN A 29 -10.47 9.33 2.53
CA ASN A 29 -9.32 8.57 2.00
C ASN A 29 -8.91 9.01 0.59
N LEU A 30 -9.12 10.28 0.23
CA LEU A 30 -8.79 10.78 -1.10
C LEU A 30 -7.30 10.64 -1.40
N SER A 31 -6.44 10.90 -0.42
CA SER A 31 -4.99 10.79 -0.57
C SER A 31 -4.57 9.34 -0.80
N LEU A 32 -5.13 8.40 -0.02
CA LEU A 32 -4.93 6.97 -0.26
C LEU A 32 -5.37 6.56 -1.66
N LEU A 33 -6.56 6.99 -2.10
CA LEU A 33 -7.09 6.69 -3.42
C LEU A 33 -6.22 7.29 -4.54
N ARG A 34 -5.65 8.48 -4.34
CA ARG A 34 -4.68 9.11 -5.25
C ARG A 34 -3.43 8.26 -5.40
N PHE A 35 -2.85 7.79 -4.28
CA PHE A 35 -1.73 6.85 -4.32
C PHE A 35 -2.11 5.55 -5.00
N SER A 36 -3.25 4.96 -4.63
CA SER A 36 -3.71 3.69 -5.19
C SER A 36 -3.81 3.73 -6.71
N SER A 37 -4.39 4.80 -7.26
CA SER A 37 -4.56 4.93 -8.72
C SER A 37 -3.24 5.13 -9.44
N LEU A 38 -2.34 5.95 -8.88
CA LEU A 38 -0.99 6.12 -9.44
C LEU A 38 -0.17 4.82 -9.36
N TRP A 39 -0.25 4.11 -8.24
CA TRP A 39 0.51 2.88 -8.02
C TRP A 39 0.08 1.79 -9.00
N GLU A 40 -1.22 1.53 -9.11
CA GLU A 40 -1.76 0.49 -9.98
C GLU A 40 -1.50 0.77 -11.47
N GLU A 41 -1.48 2.04 -11.87
CA GLU A 41 -1.28 2.46 -13.25
C GLU A 41 0.21 2.49 -13.64
N ALA A 42 1.06 3.18 -12.87
CA ALA A 42 2.44 3.45 -13.27
C ALA A 42 3.52 2.56 -12.62
N PHE A 43 3.23 1.87 -11.52
CA PHE A 43 4.27 1.19 -10.72
C PHE A 43 4.01 -0.30 -10.52
N ARG A 44 2.75 -0.73 -10.45
CA ARG A 44 2.40 -2.10 -10.05
C ARG A 44 2.99 -3.17 -10.95
N HIS A 45 3.22 -2.89 -12.22
CA HIS A 45 3.75 -3.88 -13.17
C HIS A 45 5.24 -4.21 -12.89
N ASP A 46 6.06 -3.24 -12.46
CA ASP A 46 7.53 -3.40 -12.36
C ASP A 46 8.14 -3.01 -11.01
N SER A 47 7.35 -2.58 -10.03
CA SER A 47 7.83 -2.00 -8.76
C SER A 47 7.18 -2.65 -7.55
N LEU A 48 7.84 -2.72 -6.39
CA LEU A 48 7.37 -3.39 -5.17
C LEU A 48 6.75 -2.44 -4.14
N LEU A 49 5.60 -2.81 -3.58
CA LEU A 49 5.00 -2.10 -2.44
C LEU A 49 5.24 -2.86 -1.15
N VAL A 50 5.86 -2.20 -0.17
CA VAL A 50 6.11 -2.73 1.15
C VAL A 50 5.47 -1.80 2.19
N PHE A 51 4.63 -2.35 3.06
CA PHE A 51 4.16 -1.64 4.25
C PHE A 51 5.00 -2.04 5.45
N SER A 52 5.48 -1.07 6.22
CA SER A 52 6.34 -1.26 7.39
C SER A 52 5.77 -0.55 8.60
N THR A 53 4.97 -1.25 9.41
CA THR A 53 4.10 -0.65 10.43
C THR A 53 4.39 -1.15 11.85
N GLY A 54 4.08 -0.31 12.84
CA GLY A 54 4.02 -0.70 14.24
C GLY A 54 2.82 -1.60 14.58
N ARG A 55 1.77 -1.60 13.75
CA ARG A 55 0.59 -2.44 13.92
C ARG A 55 0.93 -3.93 13.85
N THR A 56 0.19 -4.73 14.59
CA THR A 56 0.23 -6.19 14.43
C THR A 56 -0.48 -6.61 13.14
N LEU A 57 -0.16 -7.79 12.60
CA LEU A 57 -0.80 -8.30 11.39
C LEU A 57 -2.35 -8.34 11.49
N PRO A 58 -2.97 -8.75 12.61
CA PRO A 58 -4.43 -8.64 12.78
C PRO A 58 -4.95 -7.19 12.72
N MET A 59 -4.24 -6.23 13.31
CA MET A 59 -4.63 -4.81 13.28
C MET A 59 -4.49 -4.20 11.89
N TYR A 60 -3.47 -4.59 11.12
CA TYR A 60 -3.36 -4.24 9.72
C TYR A 60 -4.54 -4.80 8.90
N LYS A 61 -4.88 -6.09 9.09
CA LYS A 61 -6.03 -6.70 8.41
C LYS A 61 -7.33 -5.96 8.73
N LYS A 62 -7.50 -5.50 9.97
CA LYS A 62 -8.63 -4.66 10.36
C LYS A 62 -8.61 -3.30 9.64
N LEU A 63 -7.46 -2.62 9.61
CA LEU A 63 -7.30 -1.34 8.92
C LEU A 63 -7.61 -1.45 7.42
N ARG A 64 -7.15 -2.51 6.75
CA ARG A 64 -7.45 -2.79 5.34
C ARG A 64 -8.94 -3.02 5.08
N LYS A 65 -9.70 -3.54 6.06
CA LYS A 65 -11.17 -3.58 6.00
C LYS A 65 -11.83 -2.24 6.25
N GLU A 66 -11.15 -1.28 6.86
CA GLU A 66 -11.69 0.04 7.22
C GLU A 66 -11.31 1.14 6.21
N ARG A 67 -10.23 0.96 5.44
CA ARG A 67 -9.68 1.95 4.51
C ARG A 67 -9.44 1.34 3.11
N PRO A 68 -9.52 2.10 2.00
CA PRO A 68 -9.32 1.59 0.64
C PRO A 68 -7.82 1.38 0.35
N MET A 69 -7.21 0.46 1.09
CA MET A 69 -5.77 0.18 1.00
C MET A 69 -5.47 -0.88 -0.05
N LEU A 70 -4.40 -0.64 -0.81
CA LEU A 70 -3.84 -1.63 -1.71
C LEU A 70 -3.29 -2.85 -0.96
N THR A 71 -3.21 -3.97 -1.68
CA THR A 71 -2.51 -5.15 -1.22
C THR A 71 -1.00 -4.98 -1.45
N PRO A 72 -0.17 -4.94 -0.39
CA PRO A 72 1.27 -4.85 -0.55
C PRO A 72 1.85 -6.17 -1.06
N ASP A 73 3.04 -6.11 -1.66
CA ASP A 73 3.81 -7.31 -1.99
C ASP A 73 4.41 -7.94 -0.72
N VAL A 74 4.82 -7.10 0.24
CA VAL A 74 5.37 -7.49 1.53
C VAL A 74 4.81 -6.60 2.62
N ILE A 75 4.50 -7.17 3.78
CA ILE A 75 4.21 -6.39 4.98
C ILE A 75 5.19 -6.76 6.10
N ILE A 76 5.76 -5.73 6.68
CA ILE A 76 6.59 -5.75 7.87
C ILE A 76 5.71 -5.20 9.01
N THR A 77 5.37 -6.04 9.99
CA THR A 77 4.46 -5.68 11.09
C THR A 77 5.17 -5.69 12.43
N SER A 78 4.49 -5.19 13.46
CA SER A 78 4.95 -5.29 14.85
C SER A 78 6.34 -4.65 15.01
N VAL A 79 6.55 -3.49 14.38
CA VAL A 79 7.81 -2.72 14.38
C VAL A 79 9.01 -3.54 13.86
N GLY A 80 8.78 -4.31 12.80
CA GLY A 80 9.85 -5.10 12.16
C GLY A 80 10.11 -6.46 12.76
N THR A 81 9.29 -6.94 13.69
CA THR A 81 9.48 -8.28 14.27
C THR A 81 8.82 -9.39 13.48
N GLU A 82 8.00 -9.05 12.47
CA GLU A 82 7.28 -10.02 11.67
C GLU A 82 7.24 -9.57 10.22
N ILE A 83 7.45 -10.51 9.30
CA ILE A 83 7.41 -10.27 7.86
C ILE A 83 6.44 -11.27 7.25
N ALA A 84 5.55 -10.78 6.38
CA ALA A 84 4.62 -11.61 5.63
C ALA A 84 4.52 -11.17 4.16
N TYR A 85 4.20 -12.12 3.27
CA TYR A 85 4.25 -11.93 1.82
C TYR A 85 2.91 -12.14 1.13
N GLY A 86 2.65 -11.29 0.13
CA GLY A 86 1.54 -11.40 -0.82
C GLY A 86 0.14 -11.29 -0.20
N LYS A 87 -0.88 -11.55 -1.01
CA LYS A 87 -2.30 -11.46 -0.60
C LYS A 87 -2.63 -12.37 0.58
N SER A 88 -2.07 -13.59 0.59
CA SER A 88 -2.29 -14.58 1.65
C SER A 88 -1.56 -14.25 2.96
N MET A 89 -0.64 -13.27 2.96
CA MET A 89 0.14 -12.86 4.13
C MET A 89 0.88 -14.02 4.78
N VAL A 90 1.60 -14.81 3.96
CA VAL A 90 2.40 -15.95 4.41
C VAL A 90 3.61 -15.45 5.20
N THR A 91 3.80 -15.93 6.43
CA THR A 91 4.89 -15.49 7.32
C THR A 91 6.26 -15.99 6.85
N ASP A 92 7.30 -15.22 7.16
CA ASP A 92 8.69 -15.59 6.89
C ASP A 92 9.28 -16.40 8.06
N ASP A 93 9.38 -17.72 7.89
CA ASP A 93 9.88 -18.61 8.95
C ASP A 93 11.36 -18.34 9.29
N SER A 94 12.18 -17.99 8.29
CA SER A 94 13.59 -17.64 8.51
C SER A 94 13.72 -16.34 9.31
N TRP A 95 12.83 -15.37 9.12
CA TRP A 95 12.79 -14.17 9.95
C TRP A 95 12.38 -14.49 11.39
N ILE A 96 11.41 -15.39 11.60
CA ILE A 96 11.00 -15.83 12.94
C ILE A 96 12.18 -16.44 13.71
N GLU A 97 13.00 -17.26 13.06
CA GLU A 97 14.22 -17.82 13.67
C GLU A 97 15.20 -16.73 14.11
N ILE A 98 15.43 -15.72 13.26
CA ILE A 98 16.29 -14.56 13.58
C ILE A 98 15.74 -13.80 14.79
N MET A 99 14.42 -13.60 14.88
CA MET A 99 13.78 -12.91 16.01
C MET A 99 13.86 -13.69 17.32
N ASN A 100 13.94 -15.02 17.26
CA ASN A 100 14.05 -15.87 18.45
C ASN A 100 15.49 -15.98 18.98
N HIS A 101 16.48 -15.52 18.22
CA HIS A 101 17.87 -15.57 18.65
C HIS A 101 18.13 -14.64 19.86
N LYS A 102 18.55 -15.24 20.99
CA LYS A 102 18.83 -14.55 22.26
C LYS A 102 17.70 -13.63 22.72
N TRP A 103 16.47 -14.09 22.50
CA TRP A 103 15.25 -13.45 22.95
C TRP A 103 14.50 -14.37 23.90
N ASP A 104 14.07 -13.83 25.04
CA ASP A 104 13.15 -14.51 25.95
C ASP A 104 12.14 -13.47 26.46
N ARG A 105 10.90 -13.60 25.99
CA ARG A 105 9.82 -12.68 26.36
C ARG A 105 9.50 -12.71 27.85
N GLY A 106 9.59 -13.87 28.50
CA GLY A 106 9.29 -14.00 29.93
C GLY A 106 10.30 -13.24 30.78
N ILE A 107 11.58 -13.29 30.42
CA ILE A 107 12.61 -12.48 31.10
C ILE A 107 12.37 -10.98 30.88
N VAL A 108 11.97 -10.57 29.67
CA VAL A 108 11.65 -9.16 29.38
C VAL A 108 10.48 -8.67 30.23
N GLU A 109 9.39 -9.44 30.29
CA GLU A 109 8.22 -9.12 31.13
C GLU A 109 8.60 -9.08 32.63
N GLU A 110 9.41 -10.04 33.11
CA GLU A 110 9.90 -10.06 34.49
C GLU A 110 10.70 -8.79 34.83
N GLU A 111 11.70 -8.41 34.01
CA GLU A 111 12.53 -7.23 34.30
C GLU A 111 11.76 -5.92 34.14
N THR A 112 10.90 -5.80 33.11
CA THR A 112 10.10 -4.58 32.88
C THR A 112 9.06 -4.37 33.98
N SER A 113 8.51 -5.42 34.59
CA SER A 113 7.58 -5.30 35.73
C SER A 113 8.18 -4.61 36.96
N LYS A 114 9.51 -4.50 37.03
CA LYS A 114 10.26 -3.86 38.13
C LYS A 114 10.35 -2.33 37.97
N PHE A 115 9.89 -1.78 36.85
CA PHE A 115 9.91 -0.35 36.55
C PHE A 115 8.50 0.25 36.71
N SER A 116 8.33 1.14 37.67
CA SER A 116 7.04 1.81 37.93
C SER A 116 6.64 2.81 36.84
N GLU A 117 7.60 3.25 36.04
CA GLU A 117 7.48 4.20 34.95
C GLU A 117 6.90 3.59 33.67
N LEU A 118 6.93 2.25 33.56
CA LEU A 118 6.45 1.52 32.40
C LEU A 118 5.02 1.05 32.62
N THR A 119 4.10 1.54 31.79
CA THR A 119 2.71 1.04 31.74
C THR A 119 2.53 0.12 30.55
N LEU A 120 2.20 -1.15 30.76
CA LEU A 120 2.02 -2.10 29.65
C LEU A 120 0.89 -1.65 28.69
N GLN A 121 1.13 -1.71 27.39
CA GLN A 121 0.08 -1.48 26.38
C GLN A 121 -0.88 -2.68 26.32
N ARG A 122 -1.99 -2.55 25.58
CA ARG A 122 -3.03 -3.58 25.51
C ARG A 122 -2.49 -4.89 24.92
N ASP A 123 -3.13 -6.00 25.26
CA ASP A 123 -2.74 -7.34 24.77
C ASP A 123 -2.67 -7.43 23.23
N CYS A 124 -3.52 -6.70 22.50
CA CYS A 124 -3.51 -6.67 21.04
C CYS A 124 -2.27 -6.00 20.43
N ASP A 125 -1.52 -5.23 21.23
CA ASP A 125 -0.30 -4.52 20.84
C ASP A 125 0.97 -5.34 21.18
N GLN A 126 0.84 -6.45 21.93
CA GLN A 126 1.92 -7.36 22.34
C GLN A 126 2.10 -8.51 21.34
N ARG A 127 3.33 -8.95 21.07
CA ARG A 127 3.64 -10.09 20.18
C ARG A 127 4.76 -10.98 20.74
N PRO A 128 5.01 -12.19 20.21
CA PRO A 128 6.05 -13.07 20.74
C PRO A 128 7.43 -12.42 20.87
N ASN A 129 7.81 -11.58 19.90
CA ASN A 129 9.08 -10.87 19.86
C ASN A 129 8.94 -9.35 20.08
N LYS A 130 7.86 -8.89 20.72
CA LYS A 130 7.63 -7.46 21.01
C LYS A 130 6.85 -7.27 22.31
N VAL A 131 7.43 -6.52 23.23
CA VAL A 131 6.75 -6.07 24.46
C VAL A 131 6.67 -4.54 24.47
N SER A 132 5.45 -4.01 24.52
CA SER A 132 5.16 -2.59 24.28
C SER A 132 4.62 -1.92 25.54
N PHE A 133 5.12 -0.71 25.84
CA PHE A 133 4.79 0.08 27.02
C PHE A 133 4.46 1.53 26.66
N PHE A 134 3.82 2.24 27.59
CA PHE A 134 3.78 3.69 27.67
C PHE A 134 4.74 4.18 28.74
N ILE A 135 5.43 5.29 28.47
CA ILE A 135 6.37 5.95 29.38
C ILE A 135 6.32 7.47 29.19
N ASP A 136 6.58 8.23 30.25
CA ASP A 136 6.79 9.67 30.16
C ASP A 136 8.11 9.98 29.40
N LYS A 137 8.05 10.88 28.40
CA LYS A 137 9.22 11.27 27.58
C LYS A 137 10.42 11.70 28.44
N SER A 138 10.19 12.36 29.58
CA SER A 138 11.25 12.82 30.49
C SER A 138 12.01 11.69 31.18
N LYS A 139 11.40 10.49 31.30
CA LYS A 139 11.97 9.30 31.95
C LYS A 139 12.49 8.27 30.96
N ALA A 140 12.09 8.37 29.69
CA ALA A 140 12.40 7.37 28.66
C ALA A 140 13.90 7.06 28.54
N GLN A 141 14.77 8.07 28.54
CA GLN A 141 16.21 7.89 28.36
C GLN A 141 16.87 7.13 29.52
N GLU A 142 16.54 7.49 30.76
CA GLU A 142 17.09 6.87 31.97
C GLU A 142 16.64 5.40 32.09
N VAL A 143 15.32 5.16 31.96
CA VAL A 143 14.72 3.82 32.03
C VAL A 143 15.25 2.91 30.93
N THR A 144 15.36 3.41 29.69
CA THR A 144 15.88 2.64 28.56
C THR A 144 17.31 2.17 28.81
N LYS A 145 18.17 3.05 29.33
CA LYS A 145 19.58 2.73 29.63
C LYS A 145 19.69 1.66 30.71
N GLU A 146 18.92 1.78 31.78
CA GLU A 146 18.94 0.79 32.87
C GLU A 146 18.37 -0.56 32.42
N LEU A 147 17.21 -0.55 31.74
CA LEU A 147 16.55 -1.75 31.24
C LEU A 147 17.47 -2.53 30.28
N TYR A 148 18.16 -1.83 29.38
CA TYR A 148 19.15 -2.44 28.49
C TYR A 148 20.23 -3.20 29.27
N GLN A 149 20.82 -2.57 30.28
CA GLN A 149 21.87 -3.21 31.11
C GLN A 149 21.36 -4.42 31.90
N ARG A 150 20.12 -4.37 32.40
CA ARG A 150 19.52 -5.49 33.14
C ARG A 150 19.27 -6.70 32.24
N LEU A 151 18.70 -6.47 31.05
CA LEU A 151 18.40 -7.53 30.08
C LEU A 151 19.67 -8.13 29.48
N GLU A 152 20.69 -7.31 29.20
CA GLU A 152 22.00 -7.79 28.74
C GLU A 152 22.69 -8.70 29.77
N LYS A 153 22.63 -8.34 31.06
CA LYS A 153 23.14 -9.20 32.16
C LYS A 153 22.42 -10.54 32.29
N ARG A 154 21.18 -10.63 31.79
CA ARG A 154 20.39 -11.86 31.72
C ARG A 154 20.65 -12.66 30.44
N GLY A 155 21.60 -12.21 29.60
CA GLY A 155 22.01 -12.90 28.37
C GLY A 155 21.16 -12.60 27.15
N LEU A 156 20.27 -11.60 27.22
CA LEU A 156 19.44 -11.20 26.09
C LEU A 156 20.13 -10.16 25.21
N GLU A 157 19.89 -10.23 23.91
CA GLU A 157 20.26 -9.18 22.96
C GLU A 157 18.99 -8.46 22.51
N ILE A 158 18.81 -7.23 22.98
CA ILE A 158 17.58 -6.46 22.77
C ILE A 158 17.83 -5.13 22.05
N LYS A 159 16.74 -4.56 21.55
CA LYS A 159 16.62 -3.21 21.03
C LYS A 159 15.41 -2.55 21.70
N ILE A 160 15.53 -1.28 22.06
CA ILE A 160 14.44 -0.50 22.62
C ILE A 160 14.16 0.65 21.66
N ILE A 161 12.90 0.79 21.24
CA ILE A 161 12.45 1.82 20.31
C ILE A 161 11.48 2.73 21.05
N PHE A 162 11.78 4.02 21.07
CA PHE A 162 10.87 5.05 21.58
C PHE A 162 10.22 5.79 20.41
N SER A 163 8.90 5.92 20.42
CA SER A 163 8.14 6.57 19.34
C SER A 163 6.83 7.19 19.84
N GLY A 164 6.23 8.08 19.05
CA GLY A 164 4.93 8.63 19.37
C GLY A 164 4.92 9.56 20.59
N GLY A 165 6.10 10.02 21.02
CA GLY A 165 6.31 10.76 22.27
C GLY A 165 5.98 10.02 23.57
N LYS A 166 5.54 8.76 23.53
CA LYS A 166 5.12 7.99 24.71
C LYS A 166 5.27 6.47 24.62
N ALA A 167 5.34 5.91 23.42
CA ALA A 167 5.40 4.47 23.23
C ALA A 167 6.85 3.98 23.33
N LEU A 168 7.07 2.89 24.05
CA LEU A 168 8.36 2.24 24.20
C LEU A 168 8.21 0.75 23.88
N ASP A 169 8.89 0.28 22.85
CA ASP A 169 8.86 -1.10 22.39
C ASP A 169 10.19 -1.79 22.70
N VAL A 170 10.14 -2.93 23.39
CA VAL A 170 11.30 -3.80 23.62
C VAL A 170 11.22 -4.98 22.65
N LEU A 171 12.25 -5.11 21.82
CA LEU A 171 12.35 -6.08 20.73
C LEU A 171 13.69 -6.85 20.81
N PRO A 172 13.85 -7.99 20.13
CA PRO A 172 15.16 -8.56 19.87
C PRO A 172 16.07 -7.56 19.13
N LYS A 173 17.38 -7.64 19.35
CA LYS A 173 18.36 -6.75 18.70
C LYS A 173 18.31 -6.79 17.17
N GLY A 174 18.01 -7.97 16.61
CA GLY A 174 17.82 -8.15 15.17
C GLY A 174 16.51 -7.58 14.61
N GLY A 175 15.56 -7.18 15.47
CA GLY A 175 14.29 -6.58 15.07
C GLY A 175 14.39 -5.09 14.73
N GLY A 176 13.26 -4.45 14.49
CA GLY A 176 13.17 -3.05 14.06
C GLY A 176 12.92 -2.93 12.55
N LYS A 177 12.27 -1.83 12.14
CA LYS A 177 11.86 -1.61 10.74
C LYS A 177 13.07 -1.59 9.79
N GLY A 178 14.19 -0.99 10.19
CA GLY A 178 15.41 -0.96 9.38
C GLY A 178 16.03 -2.34 9.20
N GLN A 179 16.14 -3.14 10.28
CA GLN A 179 16.71 -4.50 10.17
C GLN A 179 15.83 -5.42 9.33
N ALA A 180 14.51 -5.32 9.45
CA ALA A 180 13.58 -6.06 8.60
C ALA A 180 13.73 -5.67 7.12
N LEU A 181 13.91 -4.37 6.82
CA LEU A 181 14.18 -3.90 5.46
C LEU A 181 15.54 -4.39 4.95
N ALA A 182 16.59 -4.35 5.77
CA ALA A 182 17.91 -4.85 5.40
C ALA A 182 17.88 -6.36 5.08
N TYR A 183 17.16 -7.14 5.89
CA TYR A 183 16.91 -8.55 5.62
C TYR A 183 16.19 -8.76 4.29
N LEU A 184 15.10 -8.01 4.05
CA LEU A 184 14.33 -8.11 2.81
C LEU A 184 15.19 -7.76 1.58
N LEU A 185 15.98 -6.68 1.62
CA LEU A 185 16.88 -6.29 0.54
C LEU A 185 17.95 -7.36 0.28
N ASN A 186 18.51 -7.98 1.32
CA ASN A 186 19.48 -9.06 1.18
C ASN A 186 18.85 -10.31 0.56
N LYS A 187 17.62 -10.66 0.97
CA LYS A 187 16.85 -11.76 0.38
C LYS A 187 16.59 -11.52 -1.10
N LEU A 188 16.08 -10.33 -1.45
CA LEU A 188 15.86 -9.91 -2.85
C LEU A 188 17.15 -9.93 -3.67
N LYS A 189 18.27 -9.50 -3.09
CA LYS A 189 19.59 -9.57 -3.74
C LYS A 189 20.02 -11.00 -4.03
N ALA A 190 19.84 -11.92 -3.08
CA ALA A 190 20.16 -13.33 -3.27
C ALA A 190 19.29 -13.98 -4.37
N GLU A 191 18.06 -13.50 -4.54
CA GLU A 191 17.14 -13.91 -5.62
C GLU A 191 17.42 -13.22 -6.96
N GLY A 192 18.45 -12.37 -7.06
CA GLY A 192 18.75 -11.60 -8.28
C GLY A 192 17.74 -10.48 -8.58
N ARG A 193 16.97 -10.05 -7.58
CA ARG A 193 15.86 -9.10 -7.67
C ARG A 193 16.02 -7.89 -6.77
N LEU A 194 17.26 -7.46 -6.51
CA LEU A 194 17.51 -6.23 -5.74
C LEU A 194 16.87 -5.03 -6.47
N PRO A 195 15.99 -4.24 -5.81
CA PRO A 195 15.37 -3.09 -6.45
C PRO A 195 16.41 -2.07 -6.94
N VAL A 196 16.17 -1.46 -8.10
CA VAL A 196 17.05 -0.40 -8.64
C VAL A 196 17.03 0.83 -7.72
N ASN A 197 15.83 1.23 -7.29
CA ASN A 197 15.64 2.30 -6.32
C ASN A 197 14.79 1.82 -5.16
N THR A 198 15.06 2.32 -3.95
CA THR A 198 14.21 2.12 -2.77
C THR A 198 13.86 3.46 -2.17
N LEU A 199 12.58 3.73 -1.95
CA LEU A 199 12.07 4.91 -1.26
C LEU A 199 11.47 4.48 0.08
N VAL A 200 12.03 4.97 1.19
CA VAL A 200 11.47 4.77 2.53
C VAL A 200 10.66 5.98 2.96
N CYS A 201 9.49 5.75 3.56
CA CYS A 201 8.56 6.79 4.01
C CYS A 201 8.22 6.56 5.49
N GLY A 202 8.30 7.60 6.31
CA GLY A 202 7.94 7.52 7.72
C GLY A 202 7.63 8.87 8.36
N ASP A 203 7.10 8.84 9.57
CA ASP A 203 6.70 10.01 10.35
C ASP A 203 7.27 10.00 11.79
N SER A 204 7.67 8.86 12.35
CA SER A 204 7.93 8.76 13.79
C SER A 204 9.26 8.08 14.15
N GLY A 205 9.56 8.01 15.45
CA GLY A 205 10.82 7.45 15.96
C GLY A 205 11.07 6.00 15.56
N ASN A 206 10.02 5.21 15.34
CA ASN A 206 10.14 3.81 14.93
C ASN A 206 10.58 3.64 13.46
N ASP A 207 10.58 4.72 12.69
CA ASP A 207 10.99 4.77 11.28
C ASP A 207 12.45 5.18 11.08
N THR A 208 13.10 5.75 12.10
CA THR A 208 14.48 6.28 12.03
C THR A 208 15.46 5.31 11.38
N GLU A 209 15.38 4.02 11.73
CA GLU A 209 16.28 3.00 11.16
C GLU A 209 16.08 2.78 9.66
N LEU A 210 14.89 3.02 9.09
CA LEU A 210 14.65 2.91 7.65
C LEU A 210 15.56 3.88 6.86
N PHE A 211 15.77 5.07 7.41
CA PHE A 211 16.59 6.12 6.79
C PHE A 211 18.10 5.87 6.94
N THR A 212 18.51 4.92 7.77
CA THR A 212 19.93 4.51 7.91
C THR A 212 20.36 3.46 6.89
N ILE A 213 19.41 2.88 6.14
CA ILE A 213 19.71 1.86 5.15
C ILE A 213 20.53 2.46 4.00
N PRO A 214 21.68 1.87 3.64
CA PRO A 214 22.50 2.39 2.56
C PRO A 214 21.76 2.42 1.22
N ASN A 215 22.01 3.46 0.43
CA ASN A 215 21.51 3.62 -0.94
C ASN A 215 19.98 3.72 -1.09
N VAL A 216 19.25 4.03 -0.02
CA VAL A 216 17.83 4.37 -0.13
C VAL A 216 17.62 5.87 -0.32
N TYR A 217 16.50 6.22 -0.94
CA TYR A 217 15.88 7.53 -0.83
C TYR A 217 14.93 7.53 0.37
N GLY A 218 14.81 8.65 1.05
CA GLY A 218 13.98 8.79 2.23
C GLY A 218 13.09 10.02 2.18
N VAL A 219 11.85 9.86 2.62
CA VAL A 219 10.95 10.98 2.88
C VAL A 219 10.39 10.91 4.29
N MET A 220 10.61 12.00 5.02
CA MET A 220 9.86 12.31 6.23
C MET A 220 8.67 13.17 5.81
N VAL A 221 7.45 12.73 6.08
CA VAL A 221 6.25 13.50 5.71
C VAL A 221 6.14 14.76 6.56
N ARG A 222 5.46 15.81 6.09
CA ARG A 222 5.39 17.11 6.81
C ARG A 222 4.92 16.98 8.27
N ASN A 223 4.07 16.00 8.54
CA ASN A 223 3.52 15.75 9.86
C ASN A 223 4.37 14.82 10.73
N SER A 224 5.66 14.67 10.40
CA SER A 224 6.61 13.90 11.18
C SER A 224 6.73 14.43 12.61
N GLN A 225 6.87 13.50 13.54
CA GLN A 225 7.00 13.78 14.96
C GLN A 225 8.39 14.31 15.32
N ALA A 226 8.45 14.97 16.48
CA ALA A 226 9.66 15.66 16.92
C ALA A 226 10.88 14.73 16.98
N GLU A 227 10.71 13.48 17.42
CA GLU A 227 11.83 12.54 17.53
C GLU A 227 12.46 12.16 16.18
N LEU A 228 11.68 12.07 15.10
CA LEU A 228 12.23 11.80 13.77
C LEU A 228 12.93 13.04 13.20
N LEU A 229 12.38 14.23 13.45
CA LEU A 229 12.98 15.50 13.02
C LEU A 229 14.29 15.81 13.78
N GLU A 230 14.33 15.53 15.08
CA GLU A 230 15.54 15.59 15.91
C GLU A 230 16.60 14.63 15.36
N TRP A 231 16.22 13.37 15.10
CA TRP A 231 17.12 12.39 14.48
C TRP A 231 17.65 12.86 13.12
N TYR A 232 16.79 13.43 12.26
CA TYR A 232 17.21 13.93 10.95
C TYR A 232 18.21 15.08 11.06
N ALA A 233 17.96 16.02 11.96
CA ALA A 233 18.86 17.16 12.19
C ALA A 233 20.26 16.71 12.63
N GLU A 234 20.35 15.63 13.40
CA GLU A 234 21.61 15.07 13.92
C GLU A 234 22.32 14.13 12.95
N ASN A 235 21.59 13.36 12.14
CA ASN A 235 22.13 12.21 11.41
C ASN A 235 22.07 12.34 9.89
N ALA A 236 21.11 13.10 9.35
CA ALA A 236 20.73 13.01 7.93
C ALA A 236 20.55 14.37 7.23
N LYS A 237 20.73 15.49 7.93
CA LYS A 237 20.49 16.84 7.39
C LYS A 237 21.27 17.15 6.09
N ASP A 238 22.48 16.62 5.97
CA ASP A 238 23.34 16.81 4.79
C ASP A 238 23.19 15.68 3.76
N ASN A 239 22.32 14.69 4.01
CA ASN A 239 22.07 13.60 3.09
C ASN A 239 21.04 14.02 2.03
N ALA A 240 21.53 14.36 0.83
CA ALA A 240 20.69 14.76 -0.30
C ALA A 240 19.68 13.69 -0.78
N LYS A 241 19.76 12.45 -0.28
CA LYS A 241 18.78 11.39 -0.56
C LYS A 241 17.62 11.36 0.43
N ILE A 242 17.62 12.22 1.45
CA ILE A 242 16.56 12.29 2.43
C ILE A 242 15.96 13.70 2.41
N ILE A 243 14.64 13.79 2.33
CA ILE A 243 13.92 15.06 2.38
C ILE A 243 12.90 15.06 3.51
N HIS A 244 12.63 16.26 4.02
CA HIS A 244 11.43 16.57 4.78
C HIS A 244 10.43 17.21 3.82
N ALA A 245 9.35 16.49 3.49
CA ALA A 245 8.38 16.94 2.50
C ALA A 245 7.59 18.17 2.99
N SER A 246 7.15 18.98 2.04
CA SER A 246 6.21 20.08 2.28
C SER A 246 4.76 19.61 2.42
N GLU A 247 4.47 18.40 1.94
CA GLU A 247 3.16 17.77 2.01
C GLU A 247 3.06 16.70 3.11
N ARG A 248 1.84 16.51 3.61
CA ARG A 248 1.53 15.52 4.66
C ARG A 248 1.24 14.15 4.07
N CYS A 249 1.47 13.10 4.86
CA CYS A 249 1.08 11.73 4.54
C CYS A 249 1.45 11.33 3.08
N VAL A 250 0.52 10.71 2.34
CA VAL A 250 0.68 10.36 0.92
C VAL A 250 1.16 11.54 0.06
N GLY A 251 0.69 12.76 0.33
CA GLY A 251 1.15 13.93 -0.42
C GLY A 251 2.67 14.07 -0.38
N GLY A 252 3.28 13.82 0.78
CA GLY A 252 4.74 13.80 0.93
C GLY A 252 5.41 12.65 0.18
N ILE A 253 4.77 11.47 0.13
CA ILE A 253 5.25 10.32 -0.66
C ILE A 253 5.27 10.68 -2.16
N LEU A 254 4.19 11.27 -2.68
CA LEU A 254 4.11 11.72 -4.07
C LEU A 254 5.12 12.83 -4.38
N GLU A 255 5.28 13.79 -3.46
CA GLU A 255 6.31 14.84 -3.56
C GLU A 255 7.71 14.22 -3.71
N ALA A 256 8.03 13.21 -2.89
CA ALA A 256 9.32 12.53 -2.93
C ALA A 256 9.56 11.74 -4.22
N ILE A 257 8.54 11.06 -4.75
CA ILE A 257 8.64 10.36 -6.04
C ILE A 257 9.06 11.34 -7.13
N GLY A 258 8.43 12.53 -7.18
CA GLY A 258 8.77 13.58 -8.14
C GLY A 258 10.14 14.20 -7.88
N HIS A 259 10.44 14.54 -6.63
CA HIS A 259 11.70 15.17 -6.21
C HIS A 259 12.92 14.32 -6.60
N PHE A 260 12.87 13.02 -6.31
CA PHE A 260 13.95 12.08 -6.61
C PHE A 260 13.89 11.50 -8.03
N LYS A 261 12.91 11.91 -8.85
CA LYS A 261 12.69 11.43 -10.22
C LYS A 261 12.55 9.91 -10.30
N LEU A 262 11.78 9.34 -9.37
CA LEU A 262 11.57 7.89 -9.25
C LEU A 262 10.42 7.37 -10.14
N GLY A 263 9.72 8.25 -10.84
CA GLY A 263 8.60 7.93 -11.72
C GLY A 263 7.61 9.09 -11.80
N PRO A 264 6.44 8.89 -12.43
CA PRO A 264 5.36 9.87 -12.40
C PRO A 264 4.86 10.07 -10.96
N ASN A 265 4.54 11.31 -10.62
CA ASN A 265 4.07 11.69 -9.29
C ASN A 265 2.70 12.38 -9.29
N LEU A 266 2.10 12.55 -10.47
CA LEU A 266 0.75 13.07 -10.64
C LEU A 266 -0.23 11.90 -10.68
N SER A 267 -1.18 11.85 -9.74
CA SER A 267 -2.20 10.80 -9.75
C SER A 267 -3.14 11.00 -10.93
N PRO A 268 -3.57 9.92 -11.63
CA PRO A 268 -4.63 10.00 -12.62
C PRO A 268 -5.94 10.61 -12.07
N ARG A 269 -6.14 10.54 -10.74
CA ARG A 269 -7.28 11.20 -10.07
C ARG A 269 -7.24 12.72 -10.08
N ASP A 270 -6.06 13.30 -10.24
CA ASP A 270 -5.86 14.75 -10.24
C ASP A 270 -5.94 15.35 -11.65
N VAL A 271 -6.02 14.50 -12.69
CA VAL A 271 -6.12 14.93 -14.09
C VAL A 271 -7.58 15.22 -14.43
N SER A 272 -7.86 16.39 -15.01
CA SER A 272 -9.21 16.81 -15.38
C SER A 272 -9.77 16.01 -16.56
N ASP A 273 -8.97 15.80 -17.61
CA ASP A 273 -9.35 15.02 -18.78
C ASP A 273 -8.68 13.64 -18.75
N LEU A 274 -9.48 12.59 -18.53
CA LEU A 274 -9.00 11.21 -18.50
C LEU A 274 -8.63 10.69 -19.90
N PHE A 275 -9.01 11.38 -20.98
CA PHE A 275 -8.83 10.93 -22.36
C PHE A 275 -7.63 11.58 -23.08
N GLU A 276 -6.98 12.58 -22.48
CA GLU A 276 -5.77 13.22 -23.04
C GLU A 276 -4.46 12.49 -22.66
N CYS A 277 -4.48 11.56 -21.71
CA CYS A 277 -3.30 10.87 -21.20
C CYS A 277 -2.94 9.63 -22.04
N LYS A 278 -2.66 9.81 -23.35
CA LYS A 278 -2.13 8.73 -24.18
C LYS A 278 -0.61 8.68 -24.04
N GLU A 279 -0.10 7.72 -23.27
CA GLU A 279 1.33 7.40 -23.29
C GLU A 279 1.72 6.70 -24.60
N ASP A 280 2.97 6.88 -25.05
CA ASP A 280 3.51 6.27 -26.27
C ASP A 280 3.59 4.73 -26.21
N ASN A 281 3.36 4.12 -25.04
CA ASN A 281 3.38 2.66 -24.84
C ASN A 281 1.99 2.14 -24.46
N VAL A 282 1.52 1.15 -25.20
CA VAL A 282 0.28 0.41 -24.92
C VAL A 282 0.45 -0.37 -23.60
N ASN A 283 -0.10 0.16 -22.51
CA ASN A 283 -0.18 -0.52 -21.21
C ASN A 283 -1.64 -0.93 -20.93
N PRO A 284 -2.03 -2.20 -21.13
CA PRO A 284 -3.40 -2.65 -20.85
C PRO A 284 -3.83 -2.45 -19.38
N GLY A 285 -2.88 -2.40 -18.45
CA GLY A 285 -3.17 -2.07 -17.05
C GLY A 285 -3.65 -0.63 -16.88
N HIS A 286 -3.03 0.30 -17.59
CA HIS A 286 -3.43 1.72 -17.62
C HIS A 286 -4.88 1.87 -18.08
N GLU A 287 -5.26 1.23 -19.20
CA GLU A 287 -6.63 1.29 -19.74
C GLU A 287 -7.70 0.89 -18.70
N VAL A 288 -7.44 -0.18 -17.94
CA VAL A 288 -8.40 -0.66 -16.94
C VAL A 288 -8.48 0.28 -15.74
N VAL A 289 -7.36 0.84 -15.28
CA VAL A 289 -7.36 1.83 -14.20
C VAL A 289 -8.12 3.08 -14.62
N MET A 290 -7.85 3.60 -15.82
CA MET A 290 -8.52 4.78 -16.36
C MET A 290 -10.02 4.55 -16.57
N PHE A 291 -10.41 3.37 -17.06
CA PHE A 291 -11.81 3.00 -17.19
C PHE A 291 -12.55 3.04 -15.84
N PHE A 292 -11.99 2.43 -14.78
CA PHE A 292 -12.66 2.41 -13.48
C PHE A 292 -12.66 3.77 -12.77
N LEU A 293 -11.69 4.64 -13.05
CA LEU A 293 -11.71 6.04 -12.64
C LEU A 293 -12.81 6.83 -13.36
N PHE A 294 -12.93 6.65 -14.68
CA PHE A 294 -14.02 7.23 -15.46
C PHE A 294 -15.38 6.75 -14.91
N TYR A 295 -15.52 5.46 -14.67
CA TYR A 295 -16.72 4.85 -14.09
C TYR A 295 -17.09 5.47 -12.73
N GLU A 296 -16.13 5.70 -11.84
CA GLU A 296 -16.38 6.42 -10.58
C GLU A 296 -16.94 7.82 -10.84
N ARG A 297 -16.23 8.62 -11.64
CA ARG A 297 -16.60 10.02 -11.92
C ARG A 297 -17.94 10.12 -12.65
N TRP A 298 -18.22 9.20 -13.58
CA TRP A 298 -19.48 9.10 -14.32
C TRP A 298 -20.67 8.90 -13.37
N ARG A 299 -20.59 7.90 -12.49
CA ARG A 299 -21.65 7.63 -11.52
C ARG A 299 -21.81 8.73 -10.47
N ARG A 300 -20.75 9.47 -10.16
CA ARG A 300 -20.80 10.65 -9.30
C ARG A 300 -21.29 11.91 -10.03
N GLY A 301 -21.42 11.87 -11.35
CA GLY A 301 -21.81 13.02 -12.17
C GLY A 301 -20.75 14.13 -12.19
N GLU A 302 -19.48 13.75 -12.03
CA GLU A 302 -18.32 14.66 -12.05
C GLU A 302 -17.80 14.89 -13.49
N VAL A 303 -18.22 14.04 -14.44
CA VAL A 303 -18.00 14.23 -15.88
C VAL A 303 -19.29 14.72 -16.53
N GLU A 304 -19.20 15.53 -17.58
CA GLU A 304 -20.36 15.92 -18.39
C GLU A 304 -21.07 14.69 -18.96
N ASN A 305 -22.40 14.70 -18.92
CA ASN A 305 -23.22 13.65 -19.52
C ASN A 305 -23.22 13.82 -21.05
N CYS A 306 -22.14 13.39 -21.68
CA CYS A 306 -21.93 13.50 -23.11
C CYS A 306 -22.01 12.12 -23.76
N ASP A 307 -22.91 11.97 -24.74
CA ASP A 307 -23.05 10.73 -25.54
C ASP A 307 -21.74 10.32 -26.23
N ALA A 308 -20.84 11.28 -26.48
CA ALA A 308 -19.54 11.03 -27.09
C ALA A 308 -18.66 10.10 -26.24
N TYR A 309 -18.72 10.18 -24.89
CA TYR A 309 -17.94 9.27 -24.03
C TYR A 309 -18.43 7.83 -24.13
N ILE A 310 -19.74 7.63 -24.08
CA ILE A 310 -20.36 6.30 -24.25
C ILE A 310 -20.08 5.76 -25.65
N ALA A 311 -20.14 6.60 -26.69
CA ALA A 311 -19.77 6.21 -28.05
C ALA A 311 -18.28 5.81 -28.15
N SER A 312 -17.38 6.55 -27.50
CA SER A 312 -15.94 6.25 -27.49
C SER A 312 -15.63 4.92 -26.79
N LEU A 313 -16.26 4.64 -25.65
CA LEU A 313 -16.11 3.36 -24.95
C LEU A 313 -16.63 2.18 -25.78
N LYS A 314 -17.72 2.38 -26.53
CA LYS A 314 -18.22 1.35 -27.46
C LYS A 314 -17.29 1.14 -28.65
N ALA A 315 -16.66 2.21 -29.16
CA ALA A 315 -15.72 2.12 -30.27
C ALA A 315 -14.45 1.33 -29.91
N SER A 316 -14.04 1.33 -28.63
CA SER A 316 -12.93 0.51 -28.14
C SER A 316 -13.31 -0.93 -27.82
N CYS A 317 -14.58 -1.34 -27.99
CA CYS A 317 -15.04 -2.70 -27.75
C CYS A 317 -15.18 -3.48 -29.06
N HIS A 318 -14.80 -4.76 -29.04
CA HIS A 318 -15.12 -5.66 -30.15
C HIS A 318 -16.65 -5.82 -30.28
N PRO A 319 -17.24 -5.86 -31.49
CA PRO A 319 -18.70 -5.98 -31.66
C PRO A 319 -19.33 -7.21 -30.98
N ALA A 320 -18.56 -8.29 -30.85
CA ALA A 320 -18.94 -9.52 -30.16
C ALA A 320 -18.37 -9.61 -28.73
N ALA A 321 -17.94 -8.49 -28.14
CA ALA A 321 -17.37 -8.49 -26.81
C ALA A 321 -18.41 -8.88 -25.76
N VAL A 322 -17.98 -9.72 -24.80
CA VAL A 322 -18.85 -10.30 -23.78
C VAL A 322 -18.44 -9.80 -22.40
N PHE A 323 -19.44 -9.44 -21.60
CA PHE A 323 -19.31 -9.22 -20.17
C PHE A 323 -19.95 -10.38 -19.40
N VAL A 324 -19.18 -11.02 -18.51
CA VAL A 324 -19.66 -12.04 -17.58
C VAL A 324 -19.79 -11.41 -16.20
N HIS A 325 -21.03 -11.17 -15.79
CA HIS A 325 -21.38 -10.57 -14.51
C HIS A 325 -21.04 -11.52 -13.34
N PRO A 326 -20.70 -11.04 -12.14
CA PRO A 326 -20.44 -11.88 -10.95
C PRO A 326 -21.53 -12.88 -10.57
N SER A 327 -22.78 -12.66 -11.00
CA SER A 327 -23.91 -13.59 -10.84
C SER A 327 -23.84 -14.81 -11.76
N GLY A 328 -22.91 -14.82 -12.72
CA GLY A 328 -22.83 -15.80 -13.81
C GLY A 328 -23.62 -15.43 -15.06
N THR A 329 -24.29 -14.27 -15.08
CA THR A 329 -25.05 -13.82 -16.26
C THR A 329 -24.10 -13.26 -17.32
N GLU A 330 -24.20 -13.76 -18.55
CA GLU A 330 -23.46 -13.23 -19.69
C GLU A 330 -24.30 -12.17 -20.43
N LYS A 331 -23.66 -11.07 -20.81
CA LYS A 331 -24.24 -9.96 -21.57
C LYS A 331 -23.27 -9.49 -22.65
N SER A 332 -23.80 -8.78 -23.66
CA SER A 332 -22.97 -7.97 -24.55
C SER A 332 -22.28 -6.87 -23.75
N LEU A 333 -20.97 -6.69 -23.95
CA LEU A 333 -20.21 -5.61 -23.31
C LEU A 333 -20.70 -4.24 -23.79
N ILE A 334 -21.07 -4.14 -25.07
CA ILE A 334 -21.65 -2.92 -25.66
C ILE A 334 -22.97 -2.57 -24.98
N ASP A 335 -23.85 -3.56 -24.78
CA ASP A 335 -25.13 -3.34 -24.10
C ASP A 335 -24.92 -2.94 -22.63
N THR A 336 -23.88 -3.48 -21.99
CA THR A 336 -23.49 -3.13 -20.62
C THR A 336 -23.00 -1.68 -20.53
N ILE A 337 -22.25 -1.20 -21.53
CA ILE A 337 -21.84 0.20 -21.64
C ILE A 337 -23.05 1.12 -21.92
N ASP A 338 -24.01 0.68 -22.72
CA ASP A 338 -25.27 1.43 -22.91
C ASP A 338 -26.12 1.48 -21.63
N GLU A 339 -26.14 0.39 -20.83
CA GLU A 339 -26.74 0.39 -19.49
C GLU A 339 -26.02 1.38 -18.56
N LEU A 340 -24.69 1.45 -18.58
CA LEU A 340 -23.89 2.41 -17.79
C LEU A 340 -24.30 3.87 -18.05
N GLY A 341 -24.68 4.20 -19.29
CA GLY A 341 -25.18 5.53 -19.65
C GLY A 341 -26.37 6.00 -18.78
N LYS A 342 -27.21 5.07 -18.31
CA LYS A 342 -28.39 5.36 -17.46
C LYS A 342 -28.04 5.68 -16.00
N TYR A 343 -26.81 5.39 -15.59
CA TYR A 343 -26.33 5.58 -14.21
C TYR A 343 -25.48 6.84 -14.03
N HIS A 344 -25.45 7.75 -15.01
CA HIS A 344 -24.80 9.05 -14.83
C HIS A 344 -25.38 9.76 -13.59
N GLY A 345 -24.50 10.16 -12.66
CA GLY A 345 -24.90 10.90 -11.46
C GLY A 345 -25.71 10.12 -10.41
N ASP A 346 -25.96 8.81 -10.57
CA ASP A 346 -26.78 8.00 -9.63
C ASP A 346 -26.19 7.91 -8.20
N LYS A 347 -24.92 8.27 -8.07
CA LYS A 347 -24.13 8.32 -6.83
C LYS A 347 -23.68 9.72 -6.42
N LYS A 348 -24.15 10.80 -7.07
CA LYS A 348 -23.70 12.18 -6.82
C LYS A 348 -23.72 12.58 -5.34
N ASP A 349 -24.80 12.24 -4.62
CA ASP A 349 -24.98 12.60 -3.21
C ASP A 349 -24.57 11.47 -2.24
N LYS A 350 -23.86 10.45 -2.74
CA LYS A 350 -23.42 9.29 -1.95
C LYS A 350 -21.90 9.31 -1.80
N LYS A 351 -21.41 8.76 -0.68
CA LYS A 351 -19.99 8.44 -0.50
C LYS A 351 -19.62 7.25 -1.37
N PHE A 352 -19.54 7.47 -2.68
CA PHE A 352 -19.20 6.45 -3.67
C PHE A 352 -17.75 6.58 -4.11
N ARG A 353 -16.98 5.49 -4.00
CA ARG A 353 -15.58 5.40 -4.44
C ARG A 353 -15.36 4.07 -5.16
N VAL A 354 -14.48 4.10 -6.17
CA VAL A 354 -14.06 2.90 -6.89
C VAL A 354 -12.54 2.90 -6.94
N TRP A 355 -11.91 1.76 -6.73
CA TRP A 355 -10.48 1.62 -6.96
C TRP A 355 -10.15 0.22 -7.44
N THR A 356 -9.00 0.10 -8.09
CA THR A 356 -8.41 -1.16 -8.51
C THR A 356 -7.31 -1.53 -7.54
N ASP A 357 -7.06 -2.81 -7.38
CA ASP A 357 -5.97 -3.38 -6.58
C ASP A 357 -5.38 -4.58 -7.33
N GLN A 358 -4.08 -4.77 -7.23
CA GLN A 358 -3.36 -5.89 -7.84
C GLN A 358 -3.50 -5.99 -9.38
N VAL A 359 -3.50 -4.87 -10.10
CA VAL A 359 -3.53 -4.83 -11.56
C VAL A 359 -2.30 -5.54 -12.13
N LEU A 360 -2.53 -6.59 -12.92
CA LEU A 360 -1.51 -7.39 -13.56
C LEU A 360 -1.87 -7.63 -15.02
N ALA A 361 -1.15 -6.98 -15.92
CA ALA A 361 -1.22 -7.26 -17.36
C ALA A 361 -0.24 -8.38 -17.73
N THR A 362 -0.68 -9.33 -18.54
CA THR A 362 0.14 -10.42 -19.06
C THR A 362 -0.17 -10.64 -20.53
N GLU A 363 0.85 -10.55 -21.39
CA GLU A 363 0.72 -10.92 -22.79
C GLU A 363 0.65 -12.45 -22.89
N THR A 364 -0.44 -12.97 -23.46
CA THR A 364 -0.67 -14.41 -23.57
C THR A 364 -0.22 -14.96 -24.92
N THR A 365 -0.50 -14.21 -25.97
CA THR A 365 -0.02 -14.40 -27.33
C THR A 365 0.25 -13.02 -27.90
N HIS A 366 1.04 -12.94 -28.97
CA HIS A 366 1.43 -11.65 -29.53
C HIS A 366 0.20 -10.78 -29.83
N GLY A 367 0.14 -9.58 -29.22
CA GLY A 367 -0.97 -8.65 -29.38
C GLY A 367 -2.25 -9.01 -28.59
N THR A 368 -2.25 -10.08 -27.79
CA THR A 368 -3.37 -10.44 -26.91
C THR A 368 -2.96 -10.38 -25.44
N TRP A 369 -3.64 -9.54 -24.68
CA TRP A 369 -3.35 -9.28 -23.28
C TRP A 369 -4.47 -9.75 -22.38
N MET A 370 -4.09 -10.30 -21.24
CA MET A 370 -4.98 -10.59 -20.13
C MET A 370 -4.61 -9.69 -18.95
N VAL A 371 -5.56 -8.87 -18.49
CA VAL A 371 -5.40 -8.02 -17.31
C VAL A 371 -6.25 -8.58 -16.18
N LYS A 372 -5.61 -8.93 -15.06
CA LYS A 372 -6.29 -9.37 -13.84
C LYS A 372 -6.16 -8.30 -12.77
N LEU A 373 -7.23 -8.06 -12.02
CA LEU A 373 -7.25 -7.13 -10.90
C LEU A 373 -8.36 -7.47 -9.91
N ASP A 374 -8.33 -6.87 -8.74
CA ASP A 374 -9.48 -6.75 -7.85
C ASP A 374 -10.08 -5.35 -8.00
N LYS A 375 -11.35 -5.29 -8.41
CA LYS A 375 -12.12 -4.04 -8.52
C LYS A 375 -12.98 -3.88 -7.27
N TRP A 376 -12.80 -2.77 -6.58
CA TRP A 376 -13.52 -2.41 -5.38
C TRP A 376 -14.52 -1.30 -5.64
N GLU A 377 -15.72 -1.43 -5.06
CA GLU A 377 -16.68 -0.33 -4.92
C GLU A 377 -17.02 -0.13 -3.44
N GLN A 378 -17.08 1.13 -3.03
CA GLN A 378 -17.58 1.53 -1.73
C GLN A 378 -18.78 2.46 -1.91
N THR A 379 -19.89 2.19 -1.23
CA THR A 379 -21.01 3.14 -1.08
C THR A 379 -21.29 3.32 0.41
N GLY A 380 -21.01 4.50 0.96
CA GLY A 380 -21.11 4.71 2.41
C GLY A 380 -20.07 3.85 3.13
N ASN A 381 -20.54 2.94 3.99
CA ASN A 381 -19.69 1.99 4.71
C ASN A 381 -19.65 0.61 4.03
N GLU A 382 -20.52 0.34 3.06
CA GLU A 382 -20.59 -0.95 2.38
C GLU A 382 -19.50 -1.06 1.34
N ARG A 383 -18.74 -2.17 1.38
CA ARG A 383 -17.72 -2.49 0.39
C ARG A 383 -18.03 -3.76 -0.38
N LYS A 384 -17.77 -3.70 -1.68
CA LYS A 384 -17.92 -4.80 -2.62
C LYS A 384 -16.63 -4.97 -3.40
N CYS A 385 -16.23 -6.21 -3.64
CA CYS A 385 -15.03 -6.53 -4.39
C CYS A 385 -15.29 -7.67 -5.38
N CYS A 386 -14.83 -7.50 -6.61
CA CYS A 386 -14.80 -8.54 -7.61
C CYS A 386 -13.40 -8.69 -8.19
N THR A 387 -12.95 -9.93 -8.28
CA THR A 387 -11.82 -10.25 -9.16
C THR A 387 -12.30 -10.09 -10.59
N THR A 388 -11.64 -9.19 -11.33
CA THR A 388 -11.95 -8.84 -12.71
C THR A 388 -10.83 -9.31 -13.61
N THR A 389 -11.19 -9.97 -14.70
CA THR A 389 -10.27 -10.38 -15.77
C THR A 389 -10.74 -9.72 -17.05
N VAL A 390 -9.86 -8.95 -17.69
CA VAL A 390 -10.13 -8.28 -18.96
C VAL A 390 -9.22 -8.87 -20.02
N ARG A 391 -9.79 -9.23 -21.17
CA ARG A 391 -9.05 -9.61 -22.36
C ARG A 391 -9.03 -8.45 -23.35
N PHE A 392 -7.83 -8.08 -23.77
CA PHE A 392 -7.60 -7.12 -24.84
C PHE A 392 -6.95 -7.79 -26.05
N THR A 393 -7.25 -7.27 -27.22
CA THR A 393 -6.44 -7.48 -28.43
C THR A 393 -5.97 -6.15 -28.98
N SER A 394 -4.78 -6.16 -29.57
CA SER A 394 -4.20 -5.05 -30.31
C SER A 394 -3.77 -5.60 -31.67
N LYS A 395 -4.10 -4.89 -32.75
CA LYS A 395 -3.51 -5.13 -34.06
C LYS A 395 -2.18 -4.37 -34.12
N GLU A 396 -1.22 -4.84 -34.91
CA GLU A 396 0.14 -4.30 -35.00
C GLU A 396 0.17 -2.76 -35.04
N ASN A 397 0.53 -2.11 -33.92
CA ASN A 397 0.55 -0.65 -33.68
C ASN A 397 -0.82 0.07 -33.59
N GLU A 398 -1.89 -0.62 -33.23
CA GLU A 398 -3.25 -0.06 -33.04
C GLU A 398 -3.69 0.01 -31.57
N GLU A 399 -4.78 0.76 -31.33
CA GLU A 399 -5.47 0.90 -30.04
C GLU A 399 -5.92 -0.45 -29.46
N LEU A 400 -5.97 -0.55 -28.13
CA LEU A 400 -6.45 -1.75 -27.44
C LEU A 400 -7.96 -1.91 -27.62
N VAL A 401 -8.37 -3.12 -28.02
CA VAL A 401 -9.76 -3.50 -28.21
C VAL A 401 -10.19 -4.43 -27.07
N TRP A 402 -11.25 -4.07 -26.37
CA TRP A 402 -11.85 -4.88 -25.31
C TRP A 402 -12.63 -6.05 -25.92
N GLU A 403 -12.26 -7.29 -25.60
CA GLU A 403 -12.92 -8.50 -26.13
C GLU A 403 -13.77 -9.22 -25.10
N ASN A 404 -13.31 -9.26 -23.86
CA ASN A 404 -14.01 -9.98 -22.80
C ASN A 404 -13.73 -9.34 -21.44
N VAL A 405 -14.77 -9.19 -20.64
CA VAL A 405 -14.66 -8.78 -19.24
C VAL A 405 -15.37 -9.84 -18.41
N GLN A 406 -14.65 -10.50 -17.52
CA GLN A 406 -15.21 -11.49 -16.61
C GLN A 406 -15.00 -11.03 -15.17
N GLN A 407 -16.06 -11.07 -14.38
CA GLN A 407 -15.99 -10.74 -12.96
C GLN A 407 -16.51 -11.87 -12.10
N THR A 408 -15.93 -12.00 -10.91
CA THR A 408 -16.34 -12.98 -9.91
C THR A 408 -16.24 -12.35 -8.52
N TRP A 409 -17.29 -12.51 -7.72
CA TRP A 409 -17.33 -11.98 -6.36
C TRP A 409 -16.14 -12.49 -5.54
N SER A 410 -15.34 -11.56 -5.03
CA SER A 410 -14.21 -11.88 -4.15
C SER A 410 -14.70 -12.45 -2.81
N GLU A 411 -13.88 -13.31 -2.21
CA GLU A 411 -14.08 -13.76 -0.82
C GLU A 411 -13.94 -12.61 0.18
N GLU A 412 -13.19 -11.56 -0.18
CA GLU A 412 -13.01 -10.35 0.64
C GLU A 412 -14.21 -9.40 0.56
N SER A 413 -15.20 -9.67 -0.31
CA SER A 413 -16.39 -8.83 -0.44
C SER A 413 -17.31 -8.96 0.77
N GLU A 414 -17.64 -7.85 1.42
CA GLU A 414 -18.56 -7.85 2.58
C GLU A 414 -20.01 -8.15 2.16
N MET A 415 -20.36 -7.77 0.93
CA MET A 415 -21.67 -8.06 0.35
C MET A 415 -21.51 -8.61 -1.07
N LYS A 416 -22.33 -9.62 -1.38
CA LYS A 416 -22.51 -10.16 -2.74
C LYS A 416 -23.94 -9.89 -3.13
N ASN A 417 -24.19 -8.71 -3.71
CA ASN A 417 -25.52 -8.31 -4.16
C ASN A 417 -25.43 -7.73 -5.57
N ASP A 418 -26.09 -8.43 -6.48
CA ASP A 418 -26.07 -8.23 -7.91
C ASP A 418 -26.89 -7.02 -8.37
N SER A 419 -27.87 -6.55 -7.60
CA SER A 419 -28.89 -5.60 -8.10
C SER A 419 -28.37 -4.20 -8.44
N ASN A 420 -27.16 -3.85 -8.02
CA ASN A 420 -26.55 -2.52 -8.21
C ASN A 420 -25.12 -2.57 -8.77
N TRP A 421 -24.66 -3.73 -9.21
CA TRP A 421 -23.33 -3.93 -9.79
C TRP A 421 -23.46 -3.90 -11.32
N ILE A 422 -22.73 -3.01 -11.99
CA ILE A 422 -22.89 -2.74 -13.42
C ILE A 422 -21.82 -3.46 -14.22
N ILE A 423 -20.55 -3.07 -14.01
CA ILE A 423 -19.36 -3.55 -14.71
C ILE A 423 -18.13 -3.37 -13.84
#